data_AF-A0A7J4S2J2-F1
#
_entry.id   AF-A0A7J4S2J2-F1
#
_cell.length_a   1.000
_cell.length_b   1.000
_cell.length_c   1.000
_cell.angle_alpha   90.00
_cell.angle_beta   90.00
_cell.angle_gamma   90.00
#
_symmetry.space_group_name_H-M   'P 1'
#
loop_
_entity.id
_entity.type
_entity.pdbx_description
1 polymer ?
#
loop_
_entity_poly.entity_id
_entity_poly.type
_entity_poly.pdbx_seq_one_letter_code
_entity_poly.pdbx_strand_id
1 'polypeptide(L)' 'MTEKLSFEDALAALEAKVEELSRGDVPLERALAVFEEGLALYRECHGRLAQAEQRVTKLVAATDGLQEEPLNLE' A
#
# COMPACT_ATOMS: atom_id res chain seq x y z
N MET A 1 10.12 12.11 17.48
CA MET A 1 8.77 11.86 16.97
C MET A 1 8.95 11.29 15.57
N THR A 2 8.59 10.03 15.34
CA THR A 2 8.75 9.43 14.01
C THR A 2 7.49 9.74 13.23
N GLU A 3 7.51 10.84 12.47
CA GLU A 3 6.44 11.18 11.55
C GLU A 3 6.35 10.07 10.50
N LYS A 4 5.18 9.41 10.42
CA LYS A 4 4.89 8.48 9.34
C LYS A 4 4.81 9.28 8.05
N LEU A 5 5.61 8.92 7.05
CA LEU A 5 5.54 9.50 5.70
C LEU A 5 4.08 9.53 5.22
N SER A 6 3.70 10.54 4.41
CA SER A 6 2.42 10.52 3.70
C SER A 6 2.38 9.37 2.67
N PHE A 7 1.21 9.07 2.10
CA PHE A 7 1.13 8.01 1.09
C PHE A 7 1.93 8.42 -0.15
N GLU A 8 1.79 9.67 -0.54
CA GLU A 8 2.45 10.32 -1.65
C GLU A 8 3.98 10.30 -1.47
N ASP A 9 4.47 10.60 -0.26
CA ASP A 9 5.91 10.52 0.03
C ASP A 9 6.43 9.08 -0.03
N ALA A 10 5.67 8.11 0.49
CA ALA A 10 6.06 6.70 0.47
C ALA A 10 6.07 6.16 -0.97
N LEU A 11 5.12 6.60 -1.81
CA LEU A 11 5.05 6.24 -3.22
C LEU A 11 6.22 6.86 -4.01
N ALA A 12 6.49 8.15 -3.81
CA ALA A 12 7.62 8.82 -4.46
C ALA A 12 8.97 8.20 -4.07
N ALA A 13 9.13 7.82 -2.79
CA ALA A 13 10.30 7.10 -2.33
C ALA A 13 10.42 5.71 -3.01
N LEU A 14 9.31 4.99 -3.19
CA LEU A 14 9.31 3.69 -3.87
C LEU A 14 9.72 3.83 -5.34
N GLU A 15 9.16 4.81 -6.05
CA GLU A 15 9.49 5.11 -7.45
C GLU A 15 10.98 5.42 -7.61
N ALA A 16 11.56 6.21 -6.70
CA ALA A 16 12.99 6.51 -6.71
C ALA A 16 13.85 5.24 -6.52
N LYS A 17 13.44 4.29 -5.67
CA LYS A 17 14.15 3.00 -5.48
C LYS A 17 14.05 2.12 -6.72
N VAL A 18 12.89 2.08 -7.37
CA VAL A 18 12.70 1.36 -8.64
C VAL A 18 13.59 1.96 -9.73
N GLU A 19 13.67 3.30 -9.80
CA GLU A 19 14.54 3.98 -10.75
C GLU A 19 16.02 3.65 -10.49
N GLU A 20 16.46 3.69 -9.23
CA GLU A 20 17.83 3.30 -8.83
C GLU A 20 18.16 1.87 -9.30
N LEU A 21 17.27 0.90 -9.08
CA LEU A 21 17.46 -0.49 -9.54
C LEU A 21 17.45 -0.64 -11.07
N SER A 22 16.68 0.20 -11.77
CA SER A 22 16.51 0.10 -13.24
C SER A 22 17.73 0.57 -14.03
N ARG A 23 18.59 1.42 -13.44
CA ARG A 23 19.77 1.97 -14.12
C ARG A 23 20.86 0.93 -14.40
N GLY A 24 20.85 -0.18 -13.67
CA GLY A 24 21.71 -1.34 -13.93
C GLY A 24 23.19 -1.16 -13.59
N ASP A 25 23.62 0.02 -13.12
CA ASP A 25 24.98 0.30 -12.65
C ASP A 25 25.16 0.10 -11.13
N VAL A 26 24.11 -0.34 -10.44
CA VAL A 26 24.10 -0.54 -8.99
C VAL A 26 24.82 -1.85 -8.62
N PRO A 27 25.85 -1.81 -7.73
CA PRO A 27 26.49 -3.02 -7.23
C PRO A 27 25.50 -3.97 -6.55
N LEU A 28 25.71 -5.28 -6.66
CA LEU A 28 24.79 -6.30 -6.15
C LEU A 28 24.36 -6.09 -4.69
N GLU A 29 25.32 -5.82 -3.80
CA GLU A 29 25.02 -5.57 -2.37
C GLU A 29 24.11 -4.36 -2.18
N ARG A 30 24.35 -3.30 -2.95
CA ARG A 30 23.50 -2.10 -2.93
C ARG A 30 22.12 -2.39 -3.52
N ALA A 31 22.04 -3.15 -4.60
CA ALA A 31 20.79 -3.53 -5.23
C ALA A 31 19.89 -4.34 -4.27
N LEU A 32 20.48 -5.25 -3.48
CA LEU A 32 19.76 -5.98 -2.45
C LEU A 32 19.21 -5.05 -1.36
N ALA A 33 20.02 -4.11 -0.85
CA ALA A 33 19.57 -3.14 0.14
C ALA A 33 18.42 -2.25 -0.40
N VAL A 34 18.57 -1.73 -1.62
CA VAL A 34 17.54 -0.90 -2.28
C VAL A 34 16.26 -1.69 -2.51
N PHE A 35 16.37 -2.97 -2.85
CA PHE A 35 15.22 -3.86 -3.01
C PHE A 35 14.48 -4.09 -1.69
N GLU A 36 15.18 -4.34 -0.58
CA GLU A 36 14.57 -4.49 0.74
C GLU A 36 13.86 -3.21 1.19
N GLU A 37 14.49 -2.05 1.00
CA GLU A 37 13.88 -0.74 1.25
C GLU A 37 12.62 -0.53 0.39
N GLY A 38 12.69 -0.84 -0.90
CA GLY A 38 11.56 -0.78 -1.83
C GLY A 38 10.42 -1.72 -1.44
N LEU A 39 10.72 -2.93 -0.98
CA LEU A 39 9.71 -3.89 -0.52
C LEU A 39 8.98 -3.39 0.73
N ALA A 40 9.69 -2.72 1.65
CA ALA A 40 9.08 -2.10 2.82
C ALA A 40 8.12 -0.96 2.42
N LEU A 41 8.54 -0.09 1.51
CA LEU A 41 7.72 1.01 0.98
C LEU A 41 6.49 0.49 0.23
N TYR A 42 6.65 -0.57 -0.58
CA TYR A 42 5.54 -1.24 -1.26
C TYR A 42 4.50 -1.75 -0.27
N ARG A 43 4.94 -2.44 0.79
CA ARG A 43 4.04 -2.98 1.82
C ARG A 43 3.26 -1.88 2.54
N GLU A 44 3.92 -0.75 2.85
CA GLU A 44 3.27 0.41 3.46
C GLU A 44 2.21 1.01 2.52
N CYS A 45 2.56 1.26 1.25
CA CYS A 45 1.63 1.79 0.25
C CYS A 45 0.43 0.85 0.06
N HIS A 46 0.68 -0.44 -0.13
CA HIS A 46 -0.36 -1.45 -0.31
C HIS A 46 -1.26 -1.55 0.91
N GLY A 47 -0.71 -1.54 2.13
CA GLY A 47 -1.50 -1.58 3.37
C GLY A 47 -2.43 -0.38 3.51
N ARG A 48 -1.96 0.82 3.13
CA ARG A 48 -2.78 2.04 3.14
C ARG A 48 -3.90 1.99 2.11
N LEU A 49 -3.60 1.53 0.89
CA LEU A 49 -4.61 1.35 -0.15
C LEU A 49 -5.68 0.35 0.28
N ALA A 50 -5.29 -0.79 0.84
CA ALA A 50 -6.24 -1.79 1.35
C ALA A 50 -7.14 -1.22 2.46
N GLN A 51 -6.58 -0.40 3.37
CA GLN A 51 -7.38 0.27 4.40
C GLN A 51 -8.36 1.29 3.80
N ALA A 52 -7.92 2.06 2.80
CA ALA A 52 -8.76 3.02 2.10
C ALA A 52 -9.91 2.31 1.36
N GLU A 53 -9.61 1.23 0.64
CA GLU A 53 -10.60 0.41 -0.05
C GLU A 53 -11.63 -0.15 0.92
N GLN A 54 -11.19 -0.76 2.04
CA GLN A 54 -12.11 -1.27 3.05
C GLN A 54 -13.05 -0.19 3.59
N ARG A 55 -12.52 1.03 3.78
CA ARG A 55 -13.31 2.17 4.28
C ARG A 55 -14.32 2.63 3.23
N VAL A 56 -13.96 2.67 1.95
CA VAL A 56 -14.87 2.97 0.84
C VAL A 56 -15.97 1.91 0.77
N THR A 57 -15.62 0.63 0.79
CA THR A 57 -16.58 -0.48 0.75
C THR A 57 -17.61 -0.38 1.88
N LYS A 58 -17.17 -0.07 3.11
CA LYS A 58 -18.09 0.14 4.24
C LYS A 58 -19.01 1.34 4.05
N LEU A 59 -18.50 2.45 3.51
CA LEU A 59 -19.31 3.65 3.23
C LEU A 59 -20.34 3.38 2.15
N VAL A 60 -19.97 2.68 1.07
CA VAL A 60 -20.88 2.30 0.00
C VAL A 60 -21.96 1.36 0.53
N ALA A 61 -21.59 0.31 1.26
CA ALA A 61 -22.56 -0.62 1.88
C ALA A 61 -23.53 0.10 2.85
N ALA A 62 -23.04 1.06 3.63
CA ALA A 62 -23.87 1.87 4.51
C ALA A 62 -24.81 2.83 3.77
N THR A 63 -24.44 3.28 2.56
CA THR A 63 -25.24 4.19 1.74
C THR A 63 -26.28 3.45 0.91
N ASP A 64 -25.99 2.21 0.49
CA ASP A 64 -26.86 1.38 -0.35
C ASP A 64 -27.94 0.62 0.45
N GLY A 65 -27.92 0.67 1.79
CA GLY A 65 -28.98 0.10 2.62
C GLY A 65 -29.06 -1.44 2.62
N LEU A 66 -28.08 -2.14 2.07
CA LEU A 66 -28.02 -3.60 2.11
C LEU A 66 -27.47 -4.06 3.46
N GLN A 67 -28.34 -4.07 4.48
CA GLN A 67 -28.26 -5.10 5.49
C GLN A 67 -28.63 -6.42 4.79
N GLU A 68 -27.62 -7.20 4.43
CA GLU A 68 -27.85 -8.64 4.21
C GLU A 68 -28.18 -9.24 5.58
N GLU A 69 -29.44 -9.12 6.00
CA GLU A 69 -29.99 -10.00 7.02
C GLU A 69 -29.82 -11.43 6.50
N PRO A 70 -29.12 -12.32 7.23
CA PRO A 70 -29.09 -13.71 6.84
C PRO A 70 -30.53 -14.22 6.83
N LEU A 71 -30.98 -14.70 5.68
CA LEU A 71 -32.24 -15.42 5.54
C LEU A 71 -32.15 -16.66 6.44
N ASN A 72 -32.65 -16.54 7.67
CA ASN A 72 -32.90 -17.67 8.55
C ASN A 72 -34.11 -18.41 7.98
N LEU A 73 -33.84 -19.40 7.14
CA LEU A 73 -34.84 -20.38 6.75
C LEU A 73 -34.95 -21.38 7.92
N GLU A 74 -36.09 -21.34 8.62
CA GLU A 74 -36.49 -22.34 9.61
C GLU A 74 -36.63 -23.75 9.00
#